data_AF-Q0MTD2-F1
#
_entry.id   AF-Q0MTD2-F1
#
_cell.length_a   1.000
_cell.length_b   1.000
_cell.length_c   1.000
_cell.angle_alpha   90.00
_cell.angle_beta   90.00
_cell.angle_gamma   90.00
#
_symmetry.space_group_name_H-M   'P 1'
#
loop_
_entity.id
_entity.type
_entity.pdbx_description
1 polymer ?
#
loop_
_entity_poly.entity_id
_entity_poly.type
_entity_poly.pdbx_seq_one_letter_code
_entity_poly.pdbx_strand_id
1 'polypeptide(L)'
;GITECQNVTPMTGFSATQFFNGTWYVTHVKKQTSNTVCQTFSASNSDGKYVVDYSFADNKGQNQVRCEAERGEQQKLTFTCKKGGTTIFSADFVIMATDYTGSALFYRCVTMASGPKDDNYLVLSRTNGDQEIPTSLESSTSSLGLLACKDIRNKERI
;
A
#
# COMPACT_ATOMS: atom_id res chain seq x y z
N GLY A 1 -1.68 15.00 -7.20
CA GLY A 1 -0.71 14.59 -8.22
C GLY A 1 0.65 15.23 -7.98
N ILE A 2 1.70 14.48 -8.29
CA ILE A 2 3.13 14.85 -8.16
C ILE A 2 3.84 14.64 -9.51
N THR A 3 5.01 15.24 -9.69
CA THR A 3 5.86 15.02 -10.87
C THR A 3 6.79 13.82 -10.69
N GLU A 4 7.34 13.66 -9.49
CA GLU A 4 8.33 12.63 -9.16
C GLU A 4 8.03 11.97 -7.82
N CYS A 5 8.41 10.70 -7.71
CA CYS A 5 8.32 9.96 -6.46
C CYS A 5 9.39 10.48 -5.47
N GLN A 6 9.02 10.58 -4.20
CA GLN A 6 9.97 10.91 -3.15
C GLN A 6 11.03 9.82 -3.01
N ASN A 7 12.27 10.26 -2.79
CA ASN A 7 13.37 9.38 -2.44
C ASN A 7 13.34 9.12 -0.93
N VAL A 8 12.66 8.04 -0.54
CA VAL A 8 12.53 7.64 0.87
C VAL A 8 13.49 6.52 1.21
N THR A 9 13.92 6.47 2.46
CA THR A 9 14.85 5.43 2.94
C THR A 9 14.11 4.10 3.17
N PRO A 10 14.50 3.02 2.48
CA PRO A 10 13.98 1.69 2.74
C PRO A 10 14.52 1.12 4.07
N MET A 11 13.79 0.17 4.64
CA MET A 11 14.25 -0.59 5.80
C MET A 11 15.49 -1.41 5.43
N THR A 12 16.59 -1.20 6.15
CA THR A 12 17.80 -2.03 6.03
C THR A 12 17.47 -3.48 6.35
N GLY A 13 17.91 -4.40 5.49
CA GLY A 13 17.67 -5.85 5.70
C GLY A 13 16.21 -6.29 5.50
N PHE A 14 15.40 -5.49 4.80
CA PHE A 14 14.02 -5.85 4.45
C PHE A 14 13.94 -7.19 3.73
N SER A 15 13.08 -8.09 4.22
CA SER A 15 12.75 -9.35 3.56
C SER A 15 11.40 -9.26 2.86
N ALA A 16 11.41 -9.07 1.55
CA ALA A 16 10.20 -9.08 0.73
C ALA A 16 9.42 -10.40 0.88
N THR A 17 10.11 -11.54 0.95
CA THR A 17 9.45 -12.84 1.15
C THR A 17 8.67 -12.96 2.46
N GLN A 18 9.15 -12.34 3.56
CA GLN A 18 8.40 -12.31 4.81
C GLN A 18 7.22 -11.32 4.75
N PHE A 19 7.39 -10.18 4.07
CA PHE A 19 6.36 -9.15 3.98
C PHE A 19 5.19 -9.55 3.07
N PHE A 20 5.48 -10.12 1.90
CA PHE A 20 4.49 -10.56 0.92
C PHE A 20 3.97 -11.96 1.26
N ASN A 21 3.32 -12.05 2.41
CA ASN A 21 2.65 -13.23 2.92
C ASN A 21 1.44 -12.79 3.75
N GLY A 22 0.25 -13.31 3.47
CA GLY A 22 -0.96 -13.05 4.26
C GLY A 22 -1.69 -11.76 3.89
N THR A 23 -2.48 -11.23 4.82
CA THR A 23 -3.32 -10.03 4.61
C THR A 23 -2.75 -8.81 5.32
N TRP A 24 -2.93 -7.64 4.73
CA TRP A 24 -2.63 -6.34 5.32
C TRP A 24 -3.86 -5.43 5.25
N TYR A 25 -4.09 -4.68 6.33
CA TYR A 25 -5.13 -3.68 6.46
C TYR A 25 -4.49 -2.30 6.49
N VAL A 26 -4.85 -1.41 5.57
CA VAL A 26 -4.42 -0.01 5.65
C VAL A 26 -5.19 0.67 6.77
N THR A 27 -4.46 1.18 7.77
CA THR A 27 -5.06 1.85 8.94
C THR A 27 -4.86 3.35 8.92
N HIS A 28 -3.76 3.84 8.36
CA HIS A 28 -3.50 5.27 8.22
C HIS A 28 -2.91 5.61 6.87
N VAL A 29 -3.21 6.80 6.38
CA VAL A 29 -2.72 7.34 5.11
C VAL A 29 -2.37 8.81 5.26
N LYS A 30 -1.39 9.32 4.53
CA LYS A 30 -1.09 10.76 4.51
C LYS A 30 -2.16 11.56 3.74
N LYS A 31 -2.70 10.98 2.68
CA LYS A 31 -3.67 11.64 1.78
C LYS A 31 -4.79 10.70 1.40
N GLN A 32 -6.01 11.23 1.22
CA GLN A 32 -7.08 10.48 0.56
C GLN A 32 -6.91 10.58 -0.95
N THR A 33 -6.07 9.72 -1.54
CA THR A 33 -5.79 9.73 -2.98
C THR A 33 -6.89 9.08 -3.82
N SER A 34 -7.75 8.26 -3.20
CA SER A 34 -8.91 7.61 -3.80
C SER A 34 -9.84 7.08 -2.71
N ASN A 35 -11.07 6.70 -3.05
CA ASN A 35 -12.00 6.02 -2.14
C ASN A 35 -11.48 4.63 -1.69
N THR A 36 -10.54 4.07 -2.45
CA THR A 36 -9.93 2.77 -2.16
C THR A 36 -8.60 2.87 -1.40
N VAL A 37 -8.19 4.08 -1.00
CA VAL A 37 -6.88 4.28 -0.37
C VAL A 37 -6.74 3.48 0.94
N CYS A 38 -7.85 3.32 1.67
CA CYS A 38 -7.96 2.62 2.95
C CYS A 38 -8.40 1.16 2.80
N GLN A 39 -8.00 0.50 1.72
CA GLN A 39 -8.37 -0.88 1.41
C GLN A 39 -7.57 -1.94 2.19
N THR A 40 -8.16 -3.12 2.30
CA THR A 40 -7.46 -4.35 2.65
C THR A 40 -6.86 -4.97 1.39
N PHE A 41 -5.68 -5.57 1.51
CA PHE A 41 -5.09 -6.33 0.42
C PHE A 41 -4.44 -7.62 0.91
N SER A 42 -4.46 -8.63 0.05
CA SER A 42 -3.70 -9.87 0.21
C SER A 42 -2.35 -9.70 -0.45
N ALA A 43 -1.30 -10.18 0.22
CA ALA A 43 0.06 -10.18 -0.26
C ALA A 43 0.58 -11.61 -0.28
N SER A 44 1.16 -12.02 -1.41
CA SER A 44 1.70 -13.36 -1.56
C SER A 44 2.96 -13.35 -2.41
N ASN A 45 3.67 -14.46 -2.37
CA ASN A 45 4.82 -14.68 -3.21
C ASN A 45 4.67 -16.06 -3.86
N SER A 46 4.50 -16.11 -5.18
CA SER A 46 4.38 -17.35 -5.97
C SER A 46 5.10 -17.17 -7.31
N ASP A 47 5.54 -18.27 -7.91
CA ASP A 47 6.02 -18.30 -9.30
C ASP A 47 7.07 -17.24 -9.65
N GLY A 48 8.03 -17.02 -8.74
CA GLY A 48 9.10 -16.03 -8.96
C GLY A 48 8.66 -14.57 -8.82
N LYS A 49 7.43 -14.31 -8.37
CA LYS A 49 6.84 -12.97 -8.23
C LYS A 49 6.43 -12.65 -6.79
N TYR A 50 6.31 -11.36 -6.53
CA TYR A 50 5.52 -10.79 -5.44
C TYR A 50 4.19 -10.31 -5.98
N VAL A 51 3.12 -10.56 -5.24
CA VAL A 51 1.75 -10.34 -5.67
C VAL A 51 1.00 -9.58 -4.59
N VAL A 52 0.24 -8.58 -5.02
CA VAL A 52 -0.74 -7.87 -4.20
C VAL A 52 -2.10 -7.93 -4.89
N ASP A 53 -3.09 -8.50 -4.21
CA ASP A 53 -4.46 -8.61 -4.68
C ASP A 53 -5.40 -7.81 -3.78
N TYR A 54 -6.29 -7.02 -4.37
CA TYR A 54 -7.35 -6.34 -3.64
C TYR A 54 -8.60 -6.17 -4.50
N SER A 55 -9.73 -5.99 -3.84
CA SER A 55 -11.02 -5.79 -4.49
C SER A 55 -11.73 -4.57 -3.94
N PHE A 56 -12.47 -3.88 -4.80
CA PHE A 56 -13.33 -2.76 -4.42
C PHE A 56 -14.61 -2.78 -5.23
N ALA A 57 -15.70 -2.30 -4.64
CA ALA A 57 -16.97 -2.12 -5.34
C ALA A 57 -17.06 -0.69 -5.88
N ASP A 58 -17.58 -0.54 -7.09
CA ASP A 58 -18.06 0.73 -7.63
C ASP A 58 -19.45 0.54 -8.26
N ASN A 59 -19.99 1.58 -8.88
CA ASN A 59 -21.31 1.55 -9.53
C ASN A 59 -21.42 0.51 -10.68
N LYS A 60 -20.30 -0.07 -11.11
CA LYS A 60 -20.24 -1.09 -12.17
C LYS A 60 -20.05 -2.51 -11.61
N GLY A 61 -20.02 -2.66 -10.28
CA GLY A 61 -19.93 -3.94 -9.60
C GLY A 61 -18.61 -4.13 -8.85
N GLN A 62 -18.27 -5.39 -8.60
CA GLN A 62 -17.03 -5.75 -7.91
C GLN A 62 -15.86 -5.75 -8.88
N ASN A 63 -14.80 -5.04 -8.51
CA ASN A 63 -13.58 -4.93 -9.28
C ASN A 63 -12.44 -5.61 -8.53
N GLN A 64 -11.67 -6.43 -9.23
CA GLN A 64 -10.47 -7.06 -8.70
C GLN A 64 -9.24 -6.47 -9.39
N VAL A 65 -8.24 -6.13 -8.59
CA VAL A 65 -6.95 -5.65 -9.06
C VAL A 65 -5.87 -6.60 -8.57
N ARG A 66 -5.03 -7.03 -9.51
CA ARG A 66 -3.84 -7.82 -9.24
C ARG A 66 -2.60 -7.03 -9.63
N CYS A 67 -1.70 -6.86 -8.69
CA CYS A 67 -0.42 -6.21 -8.85
C CYS A 67 0.70 -7.24 -8.77
N GLU A 68 1.60 -7.26 -9.74
CA GLU A 68 2.73 -8.18 -9.77
C GLU A 68 4.05 -7.43 -9.90
N ALA A 69 5.06 -7.87 -9.13
CA ALA A 69 6.45 -7.45 -9.27
C ALA A 69 7.34 -8.70 -9.37
N GLU A 70 8.38 -8.63 -10.18
CA GLU A 70 9.40 -9.68 -10.22
C GLU A 70 10.15 -9.75 -8.89
N ARG A 71 10.56 -10.95 -8.47
CA ARG A 71 11.42 -11.09 -7.29
C ARG A 71 12.80 -10.53 -7.56
N GLY A 72 13.36 -9.88 -6.55
CA GLY A 72 14.72 -9.38 -6.56
C GLY A 72 15.11 -8.84 -5.20
N GLU A 73 16.39 -8.47 -5.06
CA GLU A 73 16.93 -7.85 -3.85
C GLU A 73 16.72 -6.33 -3.82
N GLN A 74 15.79 -5.82 -4.65
CA GLN A 74 15.57 -4.39 -4.74
C GLN A 74 14.90 -3.87 -3.46
N GLN A 75 15.46 -2.80 -2.93
CA GLN A 75 14.88 -2.08 -1.80
C GLN A 75 13.59 -1.33 -2.18
N LYS A 76 13.34 -1.18 -3.49
CA LYS A 76 12.13 -0.63 -4.09
C LYS A 76 11.56 -1.64 -5.06
N LEU A 77 10.30 -2.03 -4.85
CA LEU A 77 9.60 -2.98 -5.71
C LEU A 77 8.63 -2.24 -6.62
N THR A 78 8.76 -2.46 -7.93
CA THR A 78 7.88 -1.84 -8.94
C THR A 78 6.85 -2.85 -9.38
N PHE A 79 5.59 -2.62 -9.00
CA PHE A 79 4.44 -3.44 -9.33
C PHE A 79 3.76 -2.94 -10.61
N THR A 80 3.31 -3.88 -11.45
CA THR A 80 2.36 -3.61 -12.53
C THR A 80 0.99 -4.10 -12.11
N CYS A 81 0.00 -3.20 -12.06
CA CYS A 81 -1.33 -3.47 -11.55
C CYS A 81 -2.37 -3.53 -12.67
N LYS A 82 -3.09 -4.65 -12.73
CA LYS A 82 -4.06 -4.95 -13.77
C LYS A 82 -5.47 -5.15 -13.22
N LYS A 83 -6.46 -4.70 -13.99
CA LYS A 83 -7.89 -4.96 -13.80
C LYS A 83 -8.44 -5.60 -15.08
N GLY A 84 -9.00 -6.80 -14.99
CA GLY A 84 -9.48 -7.53 -16.16
C GLY A 84 -8.40 -7.74 -17.24
N GLY A 85 -7.15 -8.00 -16.82
CA GLY A 85 -6.01 -8.16 -17.73
C GLY A 85 -5.39 -6.86 -18.27
N THR A 86 -6.06 -5.72 -18.12
CA THR A 86 -5.57 -4.42 -18.59
C THR A 86 -4.77 -3.72 -17.50
N THR A 87 -3.57 -3.23 -17.81
CA THR A 87 -2.77 -2.42 -16.89
C THR A 87 -3.47 -1.08 -16.64
N ILE A 88 -3.76 -0.80 -15.37
CA ILE A 88 -4.41 0.44 -14.95
C ILE A 88 -3.44 1.42 -14.29
N PHE A 89 -2.38 0.92 -13.65
CA PHE A 89 -1.29 1.71 -13.10
C PHE A 89 -0.06 0.83 -12.78
N SER A 90 1.08 1.47 -12.55
CA SER A 90 2.25 0.87 -11.90
C SER A 90 2.48 1.54 -10.55
N ALA A 91 3.09 0.83 -9.60
CA ALA A 91 3.37 1.38 -8.29
C ALA A 91 4.75 0.97 -7.75
N ASP A 92 5.52 1.96 -7.30
CA ASP A 92 6.75 1.76 -6.55
C ASP A 92 6.41 1.66 -5.07
N PHE A 93 6.77 0.53 -4.46
CA PHE A 93 6.61 0.27 -3.04
C PHE A 93 7.99 0.31 -2.37
N VAL A 94 8.09 1.11 -1.31
CA VAL A 94 9.28 1.18 -0.45
C VAL A 94 8.86 0.93 0.99
N ILE A 95 9.26 -0.21 1.54
CA ILE A 95 8.96 -0.57 2.92
C ILE A 95 10.00 0.11 3.79
N MET A 96 9.55 1.04 4.65
CA MET A 96 10.42 1.88 5.46
C MET A 96 10.65 1.29 6.85
N ALA A 97 9.65 0.57 7.38
CA ALA A 97 9.77 -0.20 8.62
C ALA A 97 8.71 -1.30 8.64
N THR A 98 9.04 -2.47 9.17
CA THR A 98 8.06 -3.53 9.47
C THR A 98 8.61 -4.50 10.50
N ASP A 99 7.73 -5.02 11.34
CA ASP A 99 7.99 -6.17 12.22
C ASP A 99 7.53 -7.50 11.59
N TYR A 100 7.07 -7.44 10.33
CA TYR A 100 6.49 -8.50 9.50
C TYR A 100 5.16 -9.11 10.00
N THR A 101 4.90 -9.03 11.30
CA THR A 101 3.90 -9.84 12.04
C THR A 101 2.74 -9.03 12.60
N GLY A 102 2.91 -7.73 12.76
CA GLY A 102 1.92 -6.81 13.32
C GLY A 102 1.71 -5.58 12.46
N SER A 103 2.79 -4.94 12.01
CA SER A 103 2.72 -3.60 11.44
C SER A 103 3.77 -3.30 10.38
N ALA A 104 3.47 -2.31 9.54
CA ALA A 104 4.44 -1.74 8.61
C ALA A 104 4.16 -0.27 8.31
N LEU A 105 5.23 0.48 8.08
CA LEU A 105 5.22 1.77 7.40
C LEU A 105 5.79 1.56 6.00
N PHE A 106 5.02 1.90 4.97
CA PHE A 106 5.54 1.89 3.61
C PHE A 106 5.08 3.09 2.81
N TYR A 107 5.95 3.52 1.91
CA TYR A 107 5.69 4.56 0.93
C TYR A 107 5.26 3.90 -0.38
N ARG A 108 4.22 4.47 -0.99
CA ARG A 108 3.68 4.05 -2.28
C ARG A 108 3.66 5.22 -3.23
N CYS A 109 4.29 5.08 -4.38
CA CYS A 109 4.19 6.02 -5.50
C CYS A 109 3.52 5.34 -6.69
N VAL A 110 2.41 5.88 -7.16
CA VAL A 110 1.60 5.34 -8.26
C VAL A 110 1.82 6.17 -9.51
N THR A 111 2.04 5.49 -10.63
CA THR A 111 2.00 6.06 -11.99
C THR A 111 0.80 5.48 -12.71
N MET A 112 -0.23 6.28 -12.92
CA MET A 112 -1.44 5.85 -13.64
C MET A 112 -1.11 5.58 -15.11
N ALA A 113 -1.78 4.58 -15.72
CA ALA A 113 -1.63 4.34 -17.16
C ALA A 113 -2.07 5.55 -18.01
N SER A 114 -3.00 6.33 -17.48
CA SER A 114 -3.38 7.65 -17.98
C SER A 114 -3.58 8.59 -16.79
N GLY A 115 -2.96 9.77 -16.81
CA GLY A 115 -3.09 10.79 -15.77
C GLY A 115 -1.82 11.02 -14.94
N PRO A 116 -1.93 11.82 -13.87
CA PRO A 116 -0.79 12.22 -13.05
C PRO A 116 -0.28 11.07 -12.16
N LYS A 117 0.96 11.20 -11.68
CA LYS A 117 1.46 10.38 -10.59
C LYS A 117 0.86 10.84 -9.27
N ASP A 118 0.77 9.94 -8.30
CA ASP A 118 0.43 10.30 -6.91
C ASP A 118 1.21 9.44 -5.93
N ASP A 119 1.38 9.94 -4.71
CA ASP A 119 2.12 9.24 -3.67
C ASP A 119 1.44 9.30 -2.31
N ASN A 120 1.80 8.34 -1.47
CA ASN A 120 1.26 8.25 -0.13
C ASN A 120 2.22 7.52 0.82
N TYR A 121 2.12 7.87 2.09
CA TYR A 121 2.65 7.08 3.20
C TYR A 121 1.48 6.34 3.83
N LEU A 122 1.67 5.04 4.08
CA LEU A 122 0.62 4.19 4.63
C LEU A 122 1.16 3.43 5.84
N VAL A 123 0.33 3.34 6.87
CA VAL A 123 0.52 2.39 7.97
C VAL A 123 -0.37 1.19 7.72
N LEU A 124 0.22 0.01 7.84
CA LEU A 124 -0.42 -1.28 7.69
C LEU A 124 -0.49 -2.01 9.02
N SER A 125 -1.54 -2.80 9.17
CA SER A 125 -1.75 -3.71 10.29
C SER A 125 -2.02 -5.13 9.78
N ARG A 126 -1.54 -6.15 10.49
CA ARG A 126 -1.98 -7.55 10.31
C ARG A 126 -3.33 -7.83 10.97
N THR A 127 -3.71 -7.01 11.95
CA THR A 127 -4.99 -7.10 12.65
C THR A 127 -6.02 -6.25 11.91
N ASN A 128 -7.18 -6.84 11.64
CA ASN A 128 -8.31 -6.15 11.03
C ASN A 128 -8.81 -5.00 11.92
N GLY A 129 -9.50 -4.04 11.32
CA GLY A 129 -10.07 -2.88 11.98
C GLY A 129 -9.17 -1.65 11.92
N ASP A 130 -9.61 -0.59 12.60
CA ASP A 130 -8.97 0.72 12.59
C ASP A 130 -7.96 0.85 13.72
N GLN A 131 -6.92 0.01 13.66
CA GLN A 131 -5.84 0.00 14.64
C GLN A 131 -5.13 1.35 14.64
N GLU A 132 -4.82 1.86 15.84
CA GLU A 132 -3.94 3.02 16.02
C GLU A 132 -2.52 2.73 15.50
N ILE A 133 -1.74 3.80 15.28
CA ILE A 133 -0.33 3.65 14.93
C ILE A 133 0.39 2.96 16.11
N PRO A 134 1.08 1.83 15.90
CA PRO A 134 1.83 1.18 16.96
C PRO A 134 3.00 2.04 17.45
N THR A 135 3.33 1.93 18.74
CA THR A 135 4.44 2.68 19.36
C THR A 135 5.78 2.47 18.66
N SER A 136 6.01 1.30 18.07
CA SER A 136 7.21 1.01 17.26
C SER A 136 7.35 1.90 16.02
N LEU A 137 6.26 2.50 15.53
CA LEU A 137 6.23 3.35 14.34
C LEU A 137 6.03 4.83 14.65
N GLU A 138 5.77 5.22 15.91
CA GLU A 138 5.47 6.62 16.29
C GLU A 138 6.56 7.61 15.85
N SER A 139 7.83 7.29 16.11
CA SER A 139 8.96 8.15 15.74
C SER A 139 9.03 8.38 14.23
N SER A 140 8.89 7.32 13.44
CA SER A 140 8.93 7.34 11.97
C SER A 140 7.69 7.96 11.32
N THR A 141 6.59 8.15 12.06
CA THR A 141 5.31 8.63 11.52
C THR A 141 4.88 10.00 12.05
N SER A 142 5.44 10.45 13.17
CA SER A 142 5.07 11.70 13.88
C SER A 142 5.05 12.96 13.00
N SER A 143 5.97 13.07 12.04
CA SER A 143 6.08 14.21 11.12
C SER A 143 5.28 14.05 9.83
N LEU A 144 4.66 12.89 9.59
CA LEU A 144 4.01 12.58 8.32
C LEU A 144 2.58 13.15 8.22
N GLY A 145 1.97 13.52 9.35
CA GLY A 145 0.60 14.07 9.39
C GLY A 145 -0.45 13.05 8.89
N LEU A 146 -0.37 11.81 9.37
CA LEU A 146 -1.23 10.72 8.90
C LEU A 146 -2.67 10.87 9.39
N LEU A 147 -3.62 10.51 8.53
CA LEU A 147 -5.06 10.44 8.78
C LEU A 147 -5.45 8.99 9.04
N ALA A 148 -6.30 8.75 10.04
CA ALA A 148 -6.82 7.41 10.32
C ALA A 148 -7.92 7.03 9.31
N CYS A 149 -7.89 5.78 8.85
CA CYS A 149 -8.85 5.27 7.88
C CYS A 149 -10.28 5.20 8.42
N LYS A 150 -10.48 5.00 9.74
CA LYS A 150 -11.79 5.14 10.39
C LYS A 150 -12.45 6.48 10.07
N ASP A 151 -11.67 7.56 10.12
CA ASP A 151 -12.21 8.92 9.95
C ASP A 151 -12.52 9.22 8.48
N ILE A 152 -11.81 8.58 7.56
CA ILE A 152 -12.07 8.67 6.12
C ILE A 152 -13.35 7.92 5.76
N ARG A 153 -13.46 6.65 6.19
CA ARG A 153 -14.62 5.79 5.88
C ARG A 153 -15.92 6.35 6.47
N ASN A 154 -15.86 6.99 7.63
CA ASN A 154 -17.04 7.60 8.25
C ASN A 154 -17.55 8.85 7.50
N LYS A 155 -16.68 9.57 6.78
CA LYS A 155 -17.09 10.72 5.95
C LYS A 155 -17.81 10.30 4.67
N GLU A 156 -17.57 9.10 4.16
CA GLU A 156 -18.26 8.57 2.97
C GLU A 156 -19.67 8.04 3.27
N ARG A 157 -20.09 8.03 4.54
CA ARG A 157 -21.42 7.55 5.01
C ARG A 157 -22.42 8.68 5.31
N ILE A 158 -22.03 9.95 5.14
CA ILE A 158 -22.86 11.14 5.40
C ILE A 158 -23.32 11.73 4.07
#